data_AF-A0A8S0TE04-F1
#
_entry.id   AF-A0A8S0TE04-F1
#
_cell.length_a   1.000
_cell.length_b   1.000
_cell.length_c   1.000
_cell.angle_alpha   90.00
_cell.angle_beta   90.00
_cell.angle_gamma   90.00
#
_symmetry.space_group_name_H-M   'P 1'
#
loop_
_entity.id
_entity.type
_entity.pdbx_description
1 polymer ?
#
loop_
_entity_poly.entity_id
_entity_poly.type
_entity_poly.pdbx_seq_one_letter_code
_entity_poly.pdbx_strand_id
1 'polypeptide(L)' 'MRALVGKHLPKFTHEESRLLKGSYDFLGVNYYTSNYAADLPSINTVNTSYSTDVRANLTTERNGKYISEPV' A
#
# COMPACT_ATOMS: atom_id res chain seq x y z
N MET A 1 1.84 8.03 -2.87
CA MET A 1 2.80 7.20 -3.63
C MET A 1 3.93 8.00 -4.25
N ARG A 2 3.73 8.83 -5.29
CA ARG A 2 4.84 9.52 -6.00
C ARG A 2 5.79 10.30 -5.08
N ALA A 3 5.27 11.04 -4.09
CA ALA A 3 6.10 11.80 -3.14
C ALA A 3 6.88 10.93 -2.14
N LEU A 4 6.40 9.71 -1.85
CA LEU A 4 7.01 8.82 -0.86
C LEU A 4 8.02 7.87 -1.50
N VAL A 5 7.66 7.28 -2.64
CA VAL A 5 8.42 6.26 -3.38
C VAL A 5 9.43 6.90 -4.35
N GLY A 6 9.13 8.13 -4.80
CA GLY A 6 10.02 8.92 -5.66
C GLY A 6 10.43 8.19 -6.93
N LYS A 7 11.75 8.05 -7.13
CA LYS A 7 12.36 7.46 -8.32
C LYS A 7 12.09 5.96 -8.51
N HIS A 8 11.69 5.23 -7.46
CA HIS A 8 11.39 3.80 -7.58
C HIS A 8 10.04 3.54 -8.28
N LEU A 9 9.19 4.57 -8.41
CA LEU A 9 7.92 4.46 -9.12
C LEU A 9 8.09 4.90 -10.58
N PRO A 10 7.93 3.99 -11.57
CA PRO A 10 8.02 4.34 -12.98
C PRO A 10 7.02 5.43 -13.36
N LYS A 11 7.40 6.25 -14.34
CA LYS A 11 6.52 7.27 -14.91
C LYS A 11 5.98 6.75 -16.23
N PHE A 12 4.66 6.72 -16.35
CA PHE A 12 3.99 6.55 -17.63
C PHE A 12 4.07 7.84 -18.45
N THR A 13 4.29 7.67 -19.74
CA THR A 13 4.03 8.69 -20.76
C THR A 13 2.53 8.99 -20.86
N HIS A 14 2.19 10.04 -21.60
CA HIS A 14 0.80 10.40 -21.84
C HIS A 14 0.03 9.28 -22.56
N GLU A 15 0.61 8.69 -23.60
CA GLU A 15 -0.04 7.62 -24.36
C GLU A 15 -0.23 6.34 -23.53
N GLU A 16 0.78 5.93 -22.76
CA GLU A 16 0.63 4.78 -21.84
C GLU A 16 -0.46 5.03 -20.79
N SER A 17 -0.52 6.25 -20.24
CA SER A 17 -1.56 6.63 -19.26
C SER A 17 -2.96 6.57 -19.88
N ARG A 18 -3.09 7.00 -21.15
CA ARG A 18 -4.35 6.94 -21.90
C ARG A 18 -4.78 5.50 -22.16
N LEU A 19 -3.86 4.61 -22.48
CA LEU A 19 -4.14 3.19 -22.70
C LEU A 19 -4.58 2.46 -21.43
N LEU A 20 -3.98 2.78 -20.28
CA LEU A 20 -4.29 2.14 -19.00
C LEU A 20 -5.60 2.65 -18.37
N LYS A 21 -5.96 3.91 -18.61
CA LYS A 21 -7.12 4.51 -17.96
C LYS A 21 -8.42 3.87 -18.49
N GLY A 22 -9.14 3.17 -17.61
CA GLY A 22 -10.39 2.50 -17.96
C GLY A 22 -10.20 1.17 -18.71
N SER A 23 -9.00 0.59 -18.69
CA SER A 23 -8.72 -0.72 -19.30
C SER A 23 -9.24 -1.88 -18.43
N TYR A 24 -10.49 -1.83 -18.00
CA TYR A 24 -11.16 -2.87 -17.22
C TYR A 24 -12.67 -2.84 -17.46
N ASP A 25 -13.30 -4.02 -17.52
CA ASP A 25 -14.76 -4.16 -17.60
C ASP A 25 -15.38 -4.43 -16.22
N PHE A 26 -14.63 -5.09 -15.33
CA PHE A 26 -15.02 -5.38 -13.95
C PHE A 26 -13.78 -5.43 -13.04
N LEU A 27 -14.00 -5.43 -11.73
CA LEU A 27 -12.95 -5.54 -10.71
C LEU A 27 -13.20 -6.78 -9.85
N GLY A 28 -12.28 -7.74 -9.91
CA GLY A 28 -12.20 -8.84 -8.95
C GLY A 28 -11.29 -8.48 -7.79
N VAL A 29 -11.75 -8.63 -6.55
CA VAL A 29 -10.95 -8.31 -5.35
C VAL A 29 -10.71 -9.58 -4.55
N ASN A 30 -9.44 -9.96 -4.42
CA ASN A 30 -9.03 -11.03 -3.51
C ASN A 30 -8.89 -10.44 -2.10
N TYR A 31 -9.82 -10.78 -1.22
CA TYR A 31 -9.83 -10.30 0.16
C TYR A 31 -9.56 -11.45 1.14
N TYR A 32 -8.53 -11.28 1.97
CA TYR A 32 -8.12 -12.30 2.94
C TYR A 32 -8.02 -11.76 4.37
N THR A 33 -7.63 -10.49 4.53
CA THR A 33 -7.32 -9.94 5.86
C THR A 33 -7.48 -8.42 5.87
N SER A 34 -7.57 -7.87 7.08
CA SER A 34 -7.47 -6.45 7.38
C SER A 34 -6.44 -6.25 8.49
N ASN A 35 -5.75 -5.11 8.50
CA ASN A 35 -4.72 -4.78 9.51
C ASN A 35 -5.03 -3.42 10.14
N TYR A 36 -4.70 -3.26 11.42
CA TYR A 36 -4.68 -1.95 12.04
C TYR A 36 -3.49 -1.18 11.48
N ALA A 37 -3.67 0.12 11.26
CA ALA A 37 -2.62 1.02 10.82
C ALA A 37 -2.41 2.14 11.85
N ALA A 38 -1.16 2.43 12.14
CA ALA A 38 -0.75 3.60 12.92
C ALA A 38 0.30 4.39 12.14
N ASP A 39 0.24 5.72 12.21
CA ASP A 39 1.20 6.61 11.57
C ASP A 39 2.63 6.32 12.04
N LEU A 40 3.59 6.32 11.10
CA LEU A 40 5.00 6.14 11.39
C LEU A 40 5.80 7.35 10.88
N PRO A 41 6.00 8.38 11.72
CA PRO A 41 6.53 9.67 11.29
C PRO A 41 8.03 9.65 10.94
N SER A 42 8.80 8.70 11.47
CA SER A 42 10.24 8.56 11.20
C SER A 42 10.56 7.21 10.57
N ILE A 43 11.25 7.22 9.42
CA ILE A 43 11.65 6.01 8.71
C ILE A 43 13.14 6.10 8.39
N ASN A 44 13.86 5.02 8.62
CA ASN A 44 15.25 4.92 8.21
C ASN A 44 15.32 4.90 6.67
N THR A 45 15.87 5.96 6.08
CA THR A 45 15.99 6.13 4.62
C THR A 45 17.11 5.29 3.99
N VAL A 46 17.91 4.59 4.80
CA VAL A 46 19.01 3.74 4.30
C VAL A 46 18.48 2.41 3.75
N ASN A 47 17.41 1.86 4.34
CA ASN A 47 16.84 0.56 3.97
C ASN A 47 15.41 0.71 3.41
N THR A 48 15.23 1.63 2.45
CA THR A 48 13.94 1.82 1.79
C THR A 48 13.56 0.60 0.95
N SER A 49 12.33 0.13 1.10
CA SER A 49 11.77 -1.00 0.38
C SER A 49 10.26 -0.80 0.23
N TYR A 50 9.61 -1.66 -0.55
CA TYR A 50 8.15 -1.65 -0.69
C TYR A 50 7.41 -1.67 0.67
N SER A 51 7.92 -2.43 1.65
CA SER A 51 7.28 -2.53 2.96
C SER A 51 7.43 -1.27 3.81
N THR A 52 8.44 -0.42 3.54
CA THR A 52 8.65 0.84 4.27
C THR A 52 8.04 2.06 3.55
N ASP A 53 7.63 1.92 2.28
CA ASP A 53 6.98 2.99 1.50
C ASP A 53 5.62 3.44 2.06
N VAL A 54 4.92 2.53 2.76
CA VAL A 54 3.57 2.78 3.31
C VAL A 54 3.58 3.80 4.46
N ARG A 55 4.73 3.99 5.13
CA ARG A 55 4.88 4.90 6.28
C ARG A 55 3.88 4.70 7.42
N ALA A 56 3.52 3.45 7.66
CA ALA A 56 2.61 3.06 8.72
C ALA A 56 3.08 1.75 9.37
N ASN A 57 2.85 1.63 10.68
CA ASN A 57 2.95 0.35 11.37
C ASN A 57 1.67 -0.44 11.16
N LEU A 58 1.78 -1.63 10.58
CA LEU A 58 0.66 -2.54 10.34
C LEU A 58 0.72 -3.71 11.32
N THR A 59 -0.43 -4.03 11.93
CA THR A 59 -0.57 -5.17 12.84
C THR A 59 -1.93 -5.82 12.67
N THR A 60 -2.01 -7.14 12.88
CA THR A 60 -3.28 -7.88 12.91
C THR A 60 -4.03 -7.69 14.22
N GLU A 61 -3.33 -7.26 15.28
CA GLU A 61 -3.84 -7.15 16.65
C GLU A 61 -3.57 -5.77 17.25
N ARG A 62 -4.55 -5.23 17.98
CA ARG A 62 -4.41 -4.01 18.77
C ARG A 62 -5.03 -4.23 20.15
N ASN A 63 -4.24 -4.10 21.21
CA ASN A 63 -4.67 -4.27 22.59
C ASN A 63 -5.36 -5.63 22.86
N GLY A 64 -4.82 -6.74 22.36
CA GLY A 64 -5.44 -8.06 22.55
C GLY A 64 -6.58 -8.37 21.60
N LYS A 65 -6.94 -7.44 20.69
CA LYS A 65 -8.11 -7.57 19.80
C LYS A 65 -7.70 -7.60 18.33
N TYR A 66 -8.08 -8.67 17.64
CA TYR A 66 -7.98 -8.78 16.18
C TYR A 66 -9.10 -7.96 15.49
N ILE A 67 -8.90 -7.58 14.22
CA ILE A 67 -9.95 -6.87 13.46
C ILE A 67 -11.15 -7.76 13.19
N SER A 68 -10.90 -9.02 12.83
CA SER A 68 -11.92 -10.04 12.66
C SER A 68 -11.81 -11.07 13.79
N GLU A 69 -12.92 -11.75 14.07
CA GLU A 69 -12.88 -12.91 14.95
C GLU A 69 -12.01 -14.02 14.32
N PRO A 70 -11.22 -14.77 15.11
CA PRO A 70 -10.55 -15.96 14.59
C PRO A 70 -11.60 -16.95 14.11
N VAL A 71 -11.41 -17.47 12.89
CA VAL A 71 -12.24 -18.54 12.31
C VAL A 71 -11.80 -19.88 12.89
#